data_AF-A0A918A145-F1
#
_entry.id   AF-A0A918A145-F1
#
_cell.length_a   1.000
_cell.length_b   1.000
_cell.length_c   1.000
_cell.angle_alpha   90.00
_cell.angle_beta   90.00
_cell.angle_gamma   90.00
#
_symmetry.space_group_name_H-M   'P 1'
#
loop_
_entity.id
_entity.type
_entity.pdbx_description
1 polymer ?
#
loop_
_entity_poly.entity_id
_entity_poly.type
_entity_poly.pdbx_seq_one_letter_code
_entity_poly.pdbx_strand_id
1 'polypeptide(L)'
;MALRRIERSWTAWRGRAVEPIIRESLARALPDERWPDTEEIGGWWNRRNNPEVDLIGADKGPVAERIHFVGSVKWFDQRLFDRHDYDTLVRDGDLVPGVTAATPRIAVSRAGFEPGLPLQQWGPDDLLAAWRS
;
A
#
# COMPACT_ATOMS: atom_id res chain seq x y z
N MET A 1 -25.28 -14.09 -18.56
CA MET A 1 -23.97 -14.78 -18.45
C MET A 1 -22.80 -13.80 -18.35
N ALA A 2 -22.73 -12.72 -19.15
CA ALA A 2 -21.66 -11.72 -19.06
C ALA A 2 -21.66 -10.91 -17.74
N LEU A 3 -22.84 -10.50 -17.24
CA LEU A 3 -22.94 -9.69 -16.01
C LEU A 3 -22.38 -10.40 -14.77
N ARG A 4 -22.68 -11.69 -14.56
CA ARG A 4 -22.12 -12.49 -13.45
C ARG A 4 -20.59 -12.66 -13.52
N ARG A 5 -20.03 -12.64 -14.74
CA ARG A 5 -18.57 -12.70 -14.94
C ARG A 5 -17.93 -11.34 -14.66
N ILE A 6 -18.59 -10.25 -15.06
CA ILE A 6 -18.20 -8.88 -14.72
C ILE A 6 -18.25 -8.68 -13.21
N GLU A 7 -19.34 -9.05 -12.53
CA GLU A 7 -19.48 -8.99 -11.06
C GLU A 7 -18.40 -9.78 -10.33
N ARG A 8 -18.07 -11.00 -10.79
CA ARG A 8 -16.97 -11.79 -10.22
C ARG A 8 -15.59 -11.19 -10.46
N SER A 9 -15.39 -10.55 -11.61
CA SER A 9 -14.11 -9.92 -11.96
C SER A 9 -13.98 -8.50 -11.38
N TRP A 10 -15.11 -7.91 -10.98
CA TRP A 10 -15.22 -6.52 -10.53
C TRP A 10 -14.38 -6.25 -9.30
N THR A 11 -14.31 -7.17 -8.33
CA THR A 11 -13.48 -6.98 -7.13
C THR A 11 -11.99 -6.96 -7.47
N ALA A 12 -11.52 -7.84 -8.35
CA ALA A 12 -10.13 -7.86 -8.80
C ALA A 12 -9.78 -6.64 -9.68
N TRP A 13 -10.71 -6.24 -10.56
CA TRP A 13 -10.55 -5.05 -11.40
C TRP A 13 -10.56 -3.76 -10.57
N ARG A 14 -11.44 -3.66 -9.56
CA ARG A 14 -11.46 -2.56 -8.59
C ARG A 14 -10.17 -2.46 -7.82
N GLY A 15 -9.58 -3.59 -7.40
CA GLY A 15 -8.28 -3.61 -6.72
C GLY A 15 -7.20 -2.90 -7.54
N ARG A 16 -7.00 -3.33 -8.79
CA ARG A 16 -6.01 -2.70 -9.68
C ARG A 16 -6.33 -1.26 -10.06
N ALA A 17 -7.62 -0.95 -10.22
CA ALA A 17 -8.03 0.40 -10.58
C ALA A 17 -7.86 1.41 -9.43
N VAL A 18 -7.93 0.95 -8.17
CA VAL A 18 -7.82 1.83 -7.01
C VAL A 18 -6.37 2.12 -6.61
N GLU A 19 -5.43 1.21 -6.91
CA GLU A 19 -4.02 1.36 -6.54
C GLU A 19 -3.40 2.70 -6.99
N PRO A 20 -3.57 3.17 -8.24
CA PRO A 20 -3.05 4.49 -8.64
C PRO A 20 -3.64 5.64 -7.82
N ILE A 21 -4.93 5.57 -7.47
CA ILE A 21 -5.61 6.59 -6.66
C ILE A 21 -5.08 6.58 -5.23
N ILE A 22 -4.80 5.41 -4.68
CA ILE A 22 -4.22 5.27 -3.34
C ILE A 22 -2.80 5.84 -3.31
N ARG A 23 -1.97 5.51 -4.30
CA ARG A 23 -0.61 6.06 -4.41
C ARG A 23 -0.63 7.58 -4.52
N GLU A 24 -1.51 8.13 -5.35
CA GLU A 24 -1.68 9.59 -5.47
C GLU A 24 -2.19 10.22 -4.18
N SER A 25 -3.12 9.58 -3.48
CA SER A 25 -3.60 10.07 -2.18
C SER A 25 -2.47 10.14 -1.15
N LEU A 26 -1.62 9.12 -1.09
CA LEU A 26 -0.43 9.11 -0.22
C LEU A 26 0.59 10.15 -0.66
N ALA A 27 0.81 10.33 -1.96
CA ALA A 27 1.74 11.33 -2.51
C ALA A 27 1.27 12.78 -2.25
N ARG A 28 -0.04 13.00 -2.08
CA ARG A 28 -0.61 14.29 -1.64
C ARG A 28 -0.52 14.50 -0.14
N ALA A 29 -0.68 13.42 0.62
CA ALA A 29 -0.64 13.47 2.08
C ALA A 29 0.79 13.58 2.64
N LEU A 30 1.79 13.18 1.84
CA LEU A 30 3.21 13.17 2.20
C LEU A 30 4.00 14.17 1.35
N PRO A 31 5.11 14.72 1.86
CA PRO A 31 5.69 14.48 3.18
C PRO A 31 4.84 15.07 4.32
N ASP A 32 4.93 14.45 5.50
CA ASP A 32 4.29 14.90 6.74
C ASP A 32 5.29 14.90 7.92
N GLU A 33 4.84 15.19 9.14
CA GLU A 33 5.72 15.18 10.32
C GLU A 33 6.35 13.81 10.60
N ARG A 34 5.68 12.71 10.22
CA ARG A 34 6.16 11.34 10.46
C ARG A 34 7.18 10.93 9.40
N TRP A 35 6.99 11.37 8.17
CA TRP A 35 7.83 11.07 7.02
C TRP A 35 8.18 12.35 6.25
N PRO A 36 9.02 13.22 6.84
CA PRO A 36 9.30 14.55 6.27
C PRO A 36 10.09 14.48 4.96
N ASP A 37 10.78 13.37 4.71
CA ASP A 37 11.62 13.18 3.53
C ASP A 37 10.99 12.24 2.47
N THR A 38 9.74 11.79 2.65
CA THR A 38 9.11 10.92 1.63
C THR A 38 8.58 11.75 0.47
N GLU A 39 9.32 11.78 -0.63
CA GLU A 39 8.99 12.54 -1.84
C GLU A 39 8.39 11.66 -2.95
N GLU A 40 8.62 10.34 -2.91
CA GLU A 40 8.14 9.42 -3.96
C GLU A 40 7.29 8.29 -3.37
N ILE A 41 6.13 8.04 -4.01
CA ILE A 41 5.23 6.92 -3.70
C ILE A 41 5.06 6.03 -4.93
N GLY A 42 5.51 4.79 -4.83
CA GLY A 42 5.47 3.83 -5.93
C GLY A 42 5.05 2.43 -5.51
N GLY A 43 5.21 1.48 -6.43
CA GLY A 43 5.19 0.05 -6.13
C GLY A 43 6.51 -0.58 -6.55
N TRP A 44 6.76 -1.82 -6.12
CA TRP A 44 7.97 -2.55 -6.47
C TRP A 44 7.64 -3.99 -6.87
N TRP A 45 8.33 -4.48 -7.89
CA TRP A 45 8.32 -5.89 -8.28
C TRP A 45 9.73 -6.30 -8.71
N ASN A 46 10.09 -7.56 -8.46
CA ASN A 46 11.36 -8.09 -8.96
C ASN A 46 11.25 -8.52 -10.43
N ARG A 47 12.38 -8.97 -11.00
CA ARG A 47 12.44 -9.46 -12.40
C ARG A 47 11.52 -10.64 -12.71
N ARG A 48 11.10 -11.41 -11.69
CA ARG A 48 10.17 -12.54 -11.83
C ARG A 48 8.71 -12.11 -11.62
N ASN A 49 8.48 -10.81 -11.40
CA ASN A 49 7.18 -10.23 -11.10
C ASN A 49 6.46 -10.89 -9.90
N ASN A 50 7.25 -11.36 -8.93
CA ASN A 50 6.73 -12.01 -7.72
C ASN A 50 7.79 -12.00 -6.58
N PRO A 51 7.54 -11.33 -5.44
CA PRO A 51 6.29 -10.65 -5.09
C PRO A 51 6.15 -9.27 -5.75
N GLU A 52 4.92 -8.78 -5.74
CA GLU A 52 4.57 -7.38 -5.99
C GLU A 52 4.30 -6.72 -4.62
N VAL A 53 4.99 -5.62 -4.35
CA VAL A 53 4.79 -4.78 -3.17
C VAL A 53 4.05 -3.53 -3.63
N ASP A 54 2.82 -3.36 -3.14
CA ASP A 54 1.88 -2.37 -3.65
C ASP A 54 2.36 -0.94 -3.43
N LEU A 55 3.04 -0.69 -2.30
CA LEU A 55 3.43 0.64 -1.83
C LEU A 55 4.90 0.66 -1.38
N ILE A 56 5.65 1.63 -1.89
CA ILE A 56 6.98 2.03 -1.45
C ILE A 56 6.96 3.53 -1.23
N GLY A 57 7.35 3.97 -0.04
CA GLY A 57 7.69 5.36 0.23
C GLY A 57 9.20 5.53 0.22
N ALA A 58 9.70 6.47 -0.56
CA ALA A 58 11.13 6.69 -0.75
C ALA A 58 11.49 8.18 -0.78
N ASP A 59 12.77 8.46 -0.65
CA ASP A 59 13.32 9.81 -0.76
C ASP A 59 13.28 10.37 -2.18
N LYS A 60 13.30 9.52 -3.22
CA LYS A 60 13.18 9.93 -4.62
C LYS A 60 12.87 8.76 -5.55
N GLY A 61 12.40 9.08 -6.76
CA GLY A 61 12.24 8.17 -7.89
C GLY A 61 13.14 8.52 -9.09
N PRO A 62 13.37 7.60 -10.05
CA PRO A 62 12.92 6.21 -10.08
C PRO A 62 13.88 5.24 -9.35
N VAL A 63 15.04 5.73 -8.90
CA VAL A 63 16.01 4.96 -8.11
C VAL A 63 16.14 5.63 -6.75
N ALA A 64 15.54 5.03 -5.73
CA ALA A 64 15.60 5.50 -4.36
C ALA A 64 17.00 5.35 -3.77
N GLU A 65 17.40 6.29 -2.93
CA GLU A 65 18.58 6.14 -2.05
C GLU A 65 18.17 5.57 -0.70
N ARG A 66 16.96 5.89 -0.21
CA ARG A 66 16.41 5.41 1.06
C ARG A 66 14.96 4.99 0.92
N ILE A 67 14.64 3.83 1.51
CA ILE A 67 13.26 3.34 1.64
C ILE A 67 12.74 3.71 3.02
N HIS A 68 11.70 4.54 3.06
CA HIS A 68 11.07 5.02 4.29
C HIS A 68 9.99 4.08 4.80
N PHE A 69 9.27 3.40 3.91
CA PHE A 69 8.34 2.34 4.27
C PHE A 69 8.03 1.44 3.10
N VAL A 70 7.48 0.27 3.40
CA VAL A 70 6.81 -0.59 2.43
C VAL A 70 5.39 -0.90 2.89
N GLY A 71 4.49 -1.13 1.95
CA GLY A 71 3.09 -1.38 2.29
C GLY A 71 2.30 -2.20 1.30
N SER A 72 1.11 -2.58 1.74
CA SER A 72 0.14 -3.31 0.93
C SER A 72 -1.23 -2.62 0.91
N VAL A 73 -1.94 -2.80 -0.19
CA VAL A 73 -3.30 -2.34 -0.39
C VAL A 73 -4.27 -3.52 -0.32
N LYS A 74 -5.30 -3.41 0.52
CA LYS A 74 -6.42 -4.37 0.58
C LYS A 74 -7.75 -3.64 0.42
N TRP A 75 -8.31 -3.71 -0.79
CA TRP A 75 -9.54 -3.00 -1.14
C TRP A 75 -10.78 -3.90 -1.18
N PHE A 76 -10.99 -4.66 -0.11
CA PHE A 76 -12.17 -5.51 0.06
C PHE A 76 -13.35 -4.74 0.68
N ASP A 77 -14.57 -5.16 0.38
CA ASP A 77 -15.78 -4.50 0.88
C ASP A 77 -16.04 -4.82 2.37
N GLN A 78 -15.67 -6.03 2.85
CA GLN A 78 -16.04 -6.50 4.20
C GLN A 78 -14.91 -7.19 4.97
N ARG A 79 -13.80 -7.55 4.30
CA ARG A 79 -12.69 -8.27 4.94
C ARG A 79 -11.66 -7.28 5.47
N LEU A 80 -11.41 -7.31 6.77
CA LEU A 80 -10.33 -6.55 7.40
C LEU A 80 -8.97 -6.97 6.83
N PHE A 81 -8.01 -6.05 6.89
CA PHE A 81 -6.59 -6.40 6.78
C PHE A 81 -6.18 -7.12 8.07
N ASP A 82 -5.67 -8.34 7.96
CA ASP A 82 -5.45 -9.24 9.09
C ASP A 82 -3.96 -9.58 9.31
N ARG A 83 -3.68 -10.41 10.32
CA ARG A 83 -2.34 -10.92 10.62
C ARG A 83 -1.69 -11.63 9.43
N HIS A 84 -2.46 -12.34 8.63
CA HIS A 84 -1.95 -13.07 7.47
C HIS A 84 -1.52 -12.13 6.33
N ASP A 85 -2.31 -11.08 6.08
CA ASP A 85 -1.94 -10.00 5.17
C ASP A 85 -0.66 -9.30 5.66
N TYR A 86 -0.53 -9.05 6.98
CA TYR A 86 0.68 -8.47 7.57
C TYR A 86 1.92 -9.38 7.42
N ASP A 87 1.80 -10.68 7.73
CA ASP A 87 2.89 -11.66 7.55
C ASP A 87 3.38 -11.72 6.10
N THR A 88 2.45 -11.60 5.15
CA THR A 88 2.79 -11.56 3.73
C THR A 88 3.51 -10.27 3.35
N LEU A 89 3.04 -9.11 3.82
CA LEU A 89 3.73 -7.83 3.62
C LEU A 89 5.16 -7.84 4.18
N VAL A 90 5.39 -8.42 5.36
CA VAL A 90 6.74 -8.54 5.95
C VAL A 90 7.63 -9.37 5.04
N ARG A 91 7.20 -10.60 4.73
CA ARG A 91 7.95 -11.55 3.91
C ARG A 91 8.31 -10.98 2.54
N ASP A 92 7.36 -10.33 1.89
CA ASP A 92 7.51 -9.85 0.52
C ASP A 92 8.28 -8.51 0.49
N GLY A 93 8.03 -7.64 1.46
CA GLY A 93 8.74 -6.37 1.61
C GLY A 93 10.23 -6.54 1.94
N ASP A 94 10.61 -7.59 2.66
CA ASP A 94 12.02 -7.90 2.95
C ASP A 94 12.85 -8.26 1.71
N LEU A 95 12.19 -8.52 0.57
CA LEU A 95 12.86 -8.73 -0.72
C LEU A 95 13.16 -7.42 -1.46
N VAL A 96 12.63 -6.28 -1.01
CA VAL A 96 12.87 -4.97 -1.62
C VAL A 96 14.27 -4.48 -1.22
N PRO A 97 15.15 -4.13 -2.18
CA PRO A 97 16.46 -3.59 -1.86
C PRO A 97 16.37 -2.33 -1.00
N GLY A 98 17.16 -2.28 0.07
CA GLY A 98 17.18 -1.15 1.01
C GLY A 98 16.20 -1.28 2.18
N VAL A 99 15.28 -2.26 2.16
CA VAL A 99 14.44 -2.57 3.32
C VAL A 99 15.23 -3.29 4.39
N THR A 100 14.96 -2.94 5.65
CA THR A 100 15.53 -3.58 6.84
C THR A 100 14.44 -3.95 7.83
N ALA A 101 14.80 -4.67 8.90
CA ALA A 101 13.87 -4.97 9.99
C ALA A 101 13.30 -3.70 10.68
N ALA A 102 14.01 -2.57 10.58
CA ALA A 102 13.57 -1.29 11.13
C ALA A 102 12.66 -0.50 10.17
N THR A 103 12.57 -0.90 8.89
CA THR A 103 11.74 -0.19 7.91
C THR A 103 10.26 -0.34 8.27
N PRO A 104 9.55 0.77 8.53
CA PRO A 104 8.13 0.78 8.83
C PRO A 104 7.29 0.02 7.79
N ARG A 105 6.24 -0.63 8.28
CA ARG A 105 5.22 -1.26 7.45
C ARG A 105 3.97 -0.41 7.50
N ILE A 106 3.37 -0.18 6.33
CA ILE A 106 2.08 0.50 6.22
C ILE A 106 1.08 -0.40 5.53
N ALA A 107 -0.21 -0.16 5.75
CA ALA A 107 -1.22 -0.78 4.93
C ALA A 107 -2.40 0.16 4.72
N VAL A 108 -2.99 0.05 3.54
CA VAL A 108 -4.21 0.74 3.17
C VAL A 108 -5.33 -0.28 3.11
N SER A 109 -6.39 -0.07 3.88
CA SER A 109 -7.53 -0.98 3.90
C SER A 109 -8.84 -0.21 3.86
N ARG A 110 -9.75 -0.63 2.96
CA ARG A 110 -11.09 -0.04 2.89
C ARG A 110 -11.98 -0.50 4.04
N ALA A 111 -11.92 -1.77 4.40
CA ALA A 111 -12.78 -2.36 5.41
C ALA A 111 -12.23 -2.20 6.85
N GLY A 112 -11.01 -1.67 7.00
CA GLY A 112 -10.33 -1.53 8.28
C GLY A 112 -9.33 -2.65 8.56
N PHE A 113 -8.91 -2.74 9.82
CA PHE A 113 -7.77 -3.56 10.26
C PHE A 113 -8.14 -4.41 11.47
N GLU A 114 -7.57 -5.62 11.54
CA GLU A 114 -7.55 -6.39 12.77
C GLU A 114 -6.78 -5.62 13.87
N PRO A 115 -7.26 -5.59 15.13
CA PRO A 115 -6.57 -4.90 16.21
C PRO A 115 -5.17 -5.45 16.50
N GLY A 116 -4.24 -4.59 16.87
CA GLY A 116 -2.92 -4.98 17.37
C GLY A 116 -1.86 -5.30 16.30
N LEU A 117 -2.14 -5.05 15.02
CA LEU A 117 -1.15 -5.21 13.96
C LEU A 117 -0.05 -4.13 14.06
N PRO A 118 1.25 -4.51 14.01
CA PRO A 118 2.36 -3.57 14.16
C PRO A 118 2.70 -2.89 12.82
N LEU A 119 1.77 -2.07 12.33
CA LEU A 119 1.90 -1.32 11.08
C LEU A 119 1.15 0.01 11.17
N GLN A 120 1.55 0.99 10.36
CA GLN A 120 0.79 2.24 10.21
C GLN A 120 -0.41 1.99 9.29
N GLN A 121 -1.59 2.33 9.79
CA GLN A 121 -2.86 2.10 9.12
C GLN A 121 -3.30 3.36 8.38
N TRP A 122 -3.82 3.17 7.16
CA TRP A 122 -4.45 4.21 6.34
C TRP A 122 -5.84 3.72 5.91
N GLY A 123 -6.87 4.44 6.35
CA GLY A 123 -8.27 4.17 6.02
C GLY A 123 -8.82 5.11 4.94
N PRO A 124 -10.07 4.91 4.52
CA PRO A 124 -10.71 5.77 3.51
C PRO A 124 -10.74 7.25 3.90
N ASP A 125 -10.90 7.57 5.18
CA ASP A 125 -10.96 8.96 5.65
C ASP A 125 -9.60 9.66 5.51
N ASP A 126 -8.49 8.96 5.79
CA ASP A 126 -7.14 9.48 5.59
C ASP A 126 -6.88 9.77 4.11
N LEU A 127 -7.29 8.86 3.22
CA LEU A 127 -7.17 9.04 1.78
C LEU A 127 -8.00 10.23 1.30
N LEU A 128 -9.25 10.37 1.76
CA LEU A 128 -10.13 11.48 1.38
C LEU A 128 -9.62 12.82 1.90
N ALA A 129 -8.99 12.86 3.08
CA ALA A 129 -8.43 14.08 3.63
C ALA A 129 -7.37 14.70 2.70
N ALA A 130 -6.57 13.87 2.01
CA ALA A 130 -5.54 14.29 1.08
C ALA A 130 -6.07 15.05 -0.17
N TRP A 131 -7.38 15.04 -0.41
CA TRP A 131 -8.01 15.70 -1.57
C TRP A 131 -8.90 16.90 -1.20
N ARG A 132 -9.00 17.23 0.09
CA ARG A 132 -9.84 18.34 0.57
C ARG A 132 -9.13 19.70 0.60
N SER A 133 -7.84 19.73 0.27
CA SER A 133 -7.00 20.93 0.20
C SER A 133 -6.85 21.43 -1.24
#